data_AF-A0A3R8K0I1-F1
#
_entry.id   AF-A0A3R8K0I1-F1
#
_cell.length_a   1.000
_cell.length_b   1.000
_cell.length_c   1.000
_cell.angle_alpha   90.00
_cell.angle_beta   90.00
_cell.angle_gamma   90.00
#
_symmetry.space_group_name_H-M   'P 1'
#
loop_
_entity.id
_entity.type
_entity.pdbx_description
1 polymer ?
#
loop_
_entity_poly.entity_id
_entity_poly.type
_entity_poly.pdbx_seq_one_letter_code
_entity_poly.pdbx_strand_id
1 'polypeptide(L)'
;MIFLSPPISLRRIGLLALVLGSFSIQAGSSPPPPQSAAASLDELWSLAEQRLAAQALAGIETVTVTDSTAVHERRLLEALCRLQAQPRTATSLHAARDILLELGNSAETPDSVAQMAKFFLARYYEVALPAPDPTTARRTYHALHEKQPKTLIGQLALARVVLLDLAAPPSREGRLNAYAGHDGWDDRFTHPLARRDYHLLMALTGLRYKTDPHSVIHHIERACATGLLRSRTQADLLLGGATMAAQVGKPELARDWRQRFIDENPRDPRKILVGKILSGEVSL
;
A
#
# COMPACT_ATOMS: atom_id res chain seq x y z
N MET A 1 3.66 0.68 -38.64
CA MET A 1 3.29 0.16 -37.30
C MET A 1 4.32 0.67 -36.31
N ILE A 2 4.02 1.79 -35.65
CA ILE A 2 4.83 2.35 -34.58
C ILE A 2 4.23 1.79 -33.29
N PHE A 3 4.92 0.86 -32.63
CA PHE A 3 4.55 0.44 -31.29
C PHE A 3 4.93 1.56 -30.33
N LEU A 4 3.95 2.37 -29.95
CA LEU A 4 4.05 3.28 -28.81
C LEU A 4 4.22 2.41 -27.56
N SER A 5 5.39 2.49 -26.93
CA SER A 5 5.62 1.97 -25.59
C SER A 5 4.50 2.48 -24.66
N PRO A 6 3.84 1.62 -23.86
CA PRO A 6 2.82 2.08 -22.94
C PRO A 6 3.44 3.05 -21.92
N PRO A 7 2.78 4.18 -21.61
CA PRO A 7 3.31 5.15 -20.67
C PRO A 7 3.28 4.50 -19.28
N ILE A 8 4.46 4.24 -18.70
CA ILE A 8 4.67 3.62 -17.38
C ILE A 8 4.29 2.13 -17.36
N SER A 9 5.31 1.26 -17.38
CA SER A 9 5.12 -0.19 -17.24
C SER A 9 4.45 -0.54 -15.90
N LEU A 10 3.54 -1.52 -15.92
CA LEU A 10 2.83 -2.09 -14.75
C LEU A 10 3.76 -2.46 -13.57
N ARG A 11 5.09 -2.58 -13.80
CA ARG A 11 6.10 -2.81 -12.76
C ARG A 11 6.17 -1.67 -11.74
N ARG A 12 6.06 -0.41 -12.17
CA ARG A 12 6.19 0.78 -11.29
C ARG A 12 4.98 0.99 -10.36
N ILE A 13 3.90 0.22 -10.53
CA ILE A 13 2.75 0.14 -9.62
C ILE A 13 3.12 -0.60 -8.31
N GLY A 14 4.19 -1.40 -8.31
CA GLY A 14 4.70 -2.07 -7.11
C GLY A 14 5.05 -1.10 -5.97
N LEU A 15 5.44 0.12 -6.31
CA LEU A 15 5.76 1.17 -5.33
C LEU A 15 4.50 1.70 -4.60
N LEU A 16 3.30 1.63 -5.21
CA LEU A 16 2.02 1.93 -4.54
C LEU A 16 1.65 0.86 -3.50
N ALA A 17 1.99 -0.41 -3.75
CA ALA A 17 1.71 -1.51 -2.82
C ALA A 17 2.66 -1.53 -1.60
N LEU A 18 3.83 -0.89 -1.68
CA LEU A 18 4.80 -0.80 -0.58
C LEU A 18 4.39 0.20 0.51
N VAL A 19 3.43 1.08 0.24
CA VAL A 19 3.08 2.25 1.05
C VAL A 19 2.13 1.92 2.22
N LEU A 20 1.60 0.70 2.31
CA LEU A 20 0.71 0.21 3.37
C LEU A 20 1.44 -0.40 4.60
N GLY A 21 2.78 -0.36 4.66
CA GLY A 21 3.54 -0.98 5.75
C GLY A 21 4.14 0.00 6.74
N SER A 22 3.76 -0.11 8.01
CA SER A 22 4.50 0.43 9.15
C SER A 22 5.97 -0.02 9.07
N PHE A 23 6.87 0.93 9.33
CA PHE A 23 8.31 0.75 9.34
C PHE A 23 8.72 -0.20 10.47
N SER A 24 9.38 -1.31 10.14
CA SER A 24 10.33 -1.96 11.06
C SER A 24 11.72 -1.49 10.66
N ILE A 25 12.42 -0.88 11.61
CA ILE A 25 13.82 -0.47 11.48
C ILE A 25 14.65 -1.75 11.40
N GLN A 26 15.34 -1.95 10.29
CA GLN A 26 16.44 -2.89 10.22
C GLN A 26 17.69 -2.06 9.92
N ALA A 27 18.48 -1.82 10.96
CA ALA A 27 19.79 -1.20 10.85
C ALA A 27 20.74 -2.22 10.18
N GLY A 28 20.74 -2.23 8.85
CA GLY A 28 21.75 -2.88 8.05
C GLY A 28 22.83 -1.87 7.69
N SER A 29 24.09 -2.25 7.85
CA SER A 29 25.25 -1.52 7.35
C SER A 29 25.09 -1.23 5.85
N SER A 30 25.21 0.04 5.45
CA SER A 30 25.15 0.44 4.04
C SER A 30 26.29 -0.24 3.26
N PRO A 31 26.00 -0.94 2.15
CA PRO A 31 27.04 -1.38 1.24
C PRO A 31 27.74 -0.18 0.58
N PRO A 32 29.02 -0.32 0.17
CA PRO A 32 29.76 0.75 -0.50
C PRO A 32 29.07 1.14 -1.82
N PRO A 33 29.20 2.41 -2.26
CA PRO A 33 28.59 2.86 -3.51
C PRO A 33 29.17 2.10 -4.72
N PRO A 34 28.35 1.62 -5.66
CA PRO A 34 28.83 0.99 -6.88
C PRO A 34 29.57 2.00 -7.77
N GLN A 35 30.63 1.54 -8.44
CA GLN A 35 31.43 2.34 -9.38
C GLN A 35 30.69 2.57 -10.71
N SER A 36 30.27 3.83 -10.93
CA SER A 36 30.29 4.61 -12.18
C SER A 36 30.02 3.90 -13.54
N ALA A 37 28.83 3.33 -13.72
CA ALA A 37 28.13 3.43 -15.00
C ALA A 37 26.94 4.38 -14.80
N ALA A 38 26.61 5.20 -15.79
CA ALA A 38 25.42 6.07 -15.70
C ALA A 38 24.18 5.19 -15.55
N ALA A 39 23.58 5.21 -14.37
CA ALA A 39 22.40 4.39 -14.08
C ALA A 39 21.24 4.82 -14.98
N SER A 40 20.57 3.84 -15.59
CA SER A 40 19.32 4.09 -16.32
C SER A 40 18.19 4.47 -15.36
N LEU A 41 17.19 5.19 -15.85
CA LEU A 41 16.03 5.56 -15.02
C LEU A 41 15.31 4.32 -14.45
N ASP A 42 15.29 3.20 -15.19
CA ASP A 42 14.69 1.93 -14.74
C ASP A 42 15.46 1.29 -13.57
N GLU A 43 16.80 1.36 -13.58
CA GLU A 43 17.62 0.89 -12.46
C GLU A 43 17.35 1.71 -11.20
N LEU A 44 17.17 3.03 -11.34
CA LEU A 44 16.85 3.91 -10.21
C LEU A 44 15.47 3.61 -9.62
N TRP A 45 14.48 3.31 -10.47
CA TRP A 45 13.17 2.84 -10.01
C TRP A 45 13.28 1.52 -9.23
N SER A 46 14.05 0.56 -9.76
CA SER A 46 14.30 -0.72 -9.08
C SER A 46 14.95 -0.52 -7.70
N LEU A 47 15.94 0.39 -7.58
CA LEU A 47 16.54 0.73 -6.29
C LEU A 47 15.51 1.31 -5.31
N ALA A 48 14.64 2.22 -5.77
CA ALA A 48 13.59 2.78 -4.93
C ALA A 48 12.57 1.71 -4.47
N GLU A 49 12.17 0.79 -5.34
CA GLU A 49 11.30 -0.34 -5.02
C GLU A 49 11.91 -1.26 -3.95
N GLN A 50 13.24 -1.46 -4.01
CA GLN A 50 14.01 -2.21 -3.02
C GLN A 50 14.29 -1.44 -1.73
N ARG A 51 13.70 -0.24 -1.56
CA ARG A 51 13.87 0.67 -0.42
C ARG A 51 15.29 1.21 -0.27
N LEU A 52 16.05 1.26 -1.36
CA LEU A 52 17.40 1.84 -1.41
C LEU A 52 17.33 3.30 -1.88
N ALA A 53 16.46 4.10 -1.24
CA ALA A 53 16.14 5.47 -1.67
C ALA A 53 17.37 6.40 -1.73
N ALA A 54 18.35 6.24 -0.83
CA ALA A 54 19.58 7.04 -0.85
C ALA A 54 20.45 6.74 -2.08
N GLN A 55 20.54 5.47 -2.49
CA GLN A 55 21.28 5.08 -3.70
C GLN A 55 20.57 5.58 -4.96
N ALA A 56 19.24 5.47 -5.00
CA ALA A 56 18.45 6.02 -6.09
C ALA A 56 18.64 7.54 -6.23
N LEU A 57 18.64 8.30 -5.12
CA LEU A 57 18.88 9.76 -5.15
C LEU A 57 20.26 10.12 -5.70
N ALA A 58 21.31 9.43 -5.26
CA ALA A 58 22.65 9.66 -5.79
C ALA A 58 22.72 9.40 -7.31
N GLY A 59 22.01 8.38 -7.80
CA GLY A 59 21.93 8.10 -9.23
C GLY A 59 21.09 9.12 -10.02
N ILE A 60 20.03 9.69 -9.44
CA ILE A 60 19.18 10.70 -10.08
C ILE A 60 19.96 11.95 -10.51
N GLU A 61 21.00 12.33 -9.77
CA GLU A 61 21.84 13.49 -10.09
C GLU A 61 22.73 13.27 -11.32
N THR A 62 23.00 11.99 -11.66
CA THR A 62 23.91 11.61 -12.74
C THR A 62 23.20 11.13 -14.00
N VAL A 63 21.93 10.71 -13.89
CA VAL A 63 21.15 10.28 -15.05
C VAL A 63 20.74 11.47 -15.91
N THR A 64 21.13 11.44 -17.18
CA THR A 64 20.69 12.44 -18.18
C THR A 64 19.48 11.89 -18.93
N VAL A 65 18.39 12.65 -18.92
CA VAL A 65 17.16 12.34 -19.67
C VAL A 65 16.79 13.58 -20.49
N THR A 66 16.51 13.39 -21.78
CA THR A 66 16.19 14.47 -22.72
C THR A 66 14.73 14.46 -23.17
N ASP A 67 14.08 13.29 -23.12
CA ASP A 67 12.65 13.16 -23.38
C ASP A 67 11.82 13.81 -22.25
N SER A 68 10.82 14.61 -22.62
CA SER A 68 10.00 15.36 -21.65
C SER A 68 9.27 14.42 -20.68
N THR A 69 8.78 13.27 -21.14
CA THR A 69 8.11 12.29 -20.24
C THR A 69 9.11 11.72 -19.25
N ALA A 70 10.30 11.32 -19.70
CA ALA A 70 11.37 10.82 -18.84
C ALA A 70 11.86 11.87 -17.84
N VAL A 71 11.87 13.16 -18.19
CA VAL A 71 12.16 14.26 -17.26
C VAL A 71 11.13 14.31 -16.12
N HIS A 72 9.84 14.28 -16.44
CA HIS A 72 8.77 14.28 -15.43
C HIS A 72 8.83 13.03 -14.54
N GLU A 73 9.08 11.86 -15.13
CA GLU A 73 9.24 10.60 -14.38
C GLU A 73 10.44 10.62 -13.43
N ARG A 74 11.59 11.13 -13.88
CA ARG A 74 12.79 11.29 -13.04
C ARG A 74 12.51 12.20 -11.85
N ARG A 75 11.80 13.31 -12.07
CA ARG A 75 11.41 14.24 -10.99
C ARG A 75 10.43 13.59 -10.02
N LEU A 76 9.46 12.83 -10.52
CA LEU A 76 8.56 12.06 -9.65
C LEU A 76 9.37 11.10 -8.78
N LEU A 77 10.26 10.31 -9.36
CA LEU A 77 11.14 9.38 -8.63
C LEU A 77 11.95 10.12 -7.56
N GLU A 78 12.52 11.28 -7.89
CA GLU A 78 13.27 12.11 -6.94
C GLU A 78 12.41 12.45 -5.72
N ALA A 79 11.19 12.95 -5.92
CA ALA A 79 10.29 13.27 -4.82
C ALA A 79 9.97 12.04 -3.96
N LEU A 80 9.71 10.89 -4.57
CA LEU A 80 9.41 9.65 -3.85
C LEU A 80 10.60 9.17 -3.02
N CYS A 81 11.81 9.21 -3.57
CA CYS A 81 13.00 8.85 -2.83
C CYS A 81 13.26 9.84 -1.68
N ARG A 82 13.03 11.15 -1.88
CA ARG A 82 13.14 12.16 -0.81
C ARG A 82 12.15 11.93 0.33
N LEU A 83 10.94 11.43 0.06
CA LEU A 83 9.96 11.04 1.10
C LEU A 83 10.39 9.79 1.89
N GLN A 84 11.16 8.90 1.27
CA GLN A 84 11.58 7.62 1.84
C GLN A 84 12.97 7.66 2.51
N ALA A 85 13.82 8.61 2.10
CA ALA A 85 15.20 8.73 2.55
C ALA A 85 15.33 8.83 4.07
N GLN A 86 16.41 8.25 4.59
CA GLN A 86 16.81 8.34 5.99
C GLN A 86 18.20 8.99 6.08
N PRO A 87 18.41 9.93 7.01
CA PRO A 87 17.42 10.48 7.94
C PRO A 87 16.38 11.37 7.24
N ARG A 88 15.13 11.37 7.74
CA ARG A 88 14.10 12.30 7.27
C ARG A 88 14.39 13.71 7.79
N THR A 89 14.68 14.64 6.88
CA THR A 89 14.93 16.05 7.21
C THR A 89 13.82 16.95 6.66
N ALA A 90 13.56 18.07 7.34
CA ALA A 90 12.57 19.06 6.87
C ALA A 90 12.88 19.55 5.45
N THR A 91 14.15 19.80 5.14
CA THR A 91 14.61 20.20 3.79
C THR A 91 14.27 19.17 2.73
N SER A 92 14.54 17.88 2.97
CA SER A 92 14.21 16.81 2.00
C SER A 92 12.71 16.68 1.79
N LEU A 93 11.94 16.78 2.88
CA LEU A 93 10.48 16.71 2.85
C LEU A 93 9.84 17.90 2.12
N HIS A 94 10.35 19.12 2.31
CA HIS A 94 9.91 20.30 1.57
C HIS A 94 10.23 20.19 0.09
N ALA A 95 11.46 19.80 -0.27
CA ALA A 95 11.83 19.59 -1.67
C ALA A 95 10.94 18.53 -2.35
N ALA A 96 10.64 17.42 -1.67
CA ALA A 96 9.70 16.42 -2.18
C ALA A 96 8.30 17.00 -2.42
N ARG A 97 7.78 17.76 -1.45
CA ARG A 97 6.47 18.41 -1.55
C ARG A 97 6.42 19.37 -2.75
N ASP A 98 7.44 20.20 -2.93
CA ASP A 98 7.48 21.21 -3.98
C ASP A 98 7.49 20.56 -5.37
N ILE A 99 8.29 19.51 -5.55
CA ILE A 99 8.29 18.71 -6.79
C ILE A 99 6.91 18.11 -7.05
N LEU A 100 6.26 17.51 -6.04
CA LEU A 100 4.93 16.90 -6.19
C LEU A 100 3.85 17.93 -6.51
N LEU A 101 3.92 19.12 -5.92
CA LEU A 101 3.01 20.22 -6.22
C LEU A 101 3.16 20.69 -7.67
N GLU A 102 4.39 20.86 -8.14
CA GLU A 102 4.68 21.29 -9.50
C GLU A 102 4.17 20.26 -10.52
N LEU A 103 4.55 18.99 -10.36
CA LEU A 103 4.11 17.90 -11.23
C LEU A 103 2.58 17.71 -11.22
N GLY A 104 1.94 17.91 -10.07
CA GLY A 104 0.49 17.78 -9.96
C GLY A 104 -0.30 18.89 -10.66
N ASN A 105 0.27 20.09 -10.78
CA ASN A 105 -0.44 21.29 -11.23
C ASN A 105 -0.04 21.77 -12.63
N SER A 106 1.09 21.31 -13.17
CA SER A 106 1.52 21.66 -14.51
C SER A 106 0.64 21.02 -15.60
N ALA A 107 0.28 21.81 -16.62
CA ALA A 107 -0.42 21.33 -17.81
C ALA A 107 0.48 20.52 -18.76
N GLU A 108 1.81 20.66 -18.61
CA GLU A 108 2.81 19.98 -19.44
C GLU A 108 3.15 18.58 -18.90
N THR A 109 2.78 18.30 -17.65
CA THR A 109 3.05 17.01 -17.02
C THR A 109 2.08 15.95 -17.53
N PRO A 110 2.57 14.78 -18.00
CA PRO A 110 1.72 13.67 -18.40
C PRO A 110 0.71 13.29 -17.30
N ASP A 111 -0.53 13.02 -17.69
CA ASP A 111 -1.63 12.76 -16.76
C ASP A 111 -1.30 11.70 -15.70
N SER A 112 -0.64 10.62 -16.09
CA SER A 112 -0.25 9.54 -15.17
C SER A 112 0.76 10.00 -14.10
N VAL A 113 1.72 10.87 -14.47
CA VAL A 113 2.68 11.46 -13.53
C VAL A 113 1.99 12.46 -12.62
N ALA A 114 1.14 13.34 -13.17
CA ALA A 114 0.39 14.33 -12.38
C ALA A 114 -0.54 13.66 -11.35
N GLN A 115 -1.14 12.52 -11.72
CA GLN A 115 -1.98 11.72 -10.82
C GLN A 115 -1.18 11.08 -9.69
N MET A 116 -0.04 10.45 -10.00
CA MET A 116 0.85 9.90 -8.98
C MET A 116 1.37 11.01 -8.07
N ALA A 117 1.75 12.16 -8.62
CA ALA A 117 2.21 13.30 -7.83
C ALA A 117 1.15 13.76 -6.82
N LYS A 118 -0.12 13.87 -7.22
CA LYS A 118 -1.25 14.19 -6.31
C LYS A 118 -1.46 13.11 -5.25
N PHE A 119 -1.41 11.84 -5.63
CA PHE A 119 -1.52 10.74 -4.68
C PHE A 119 -0.42 10.79 -3.61
N PHE A 120 0.84 11.02 -4.03
CA PHE A 120 1.96 11.09 -3.10
C PHE A 120 2.05 12.41 -2.33
N LEU A 121 1.48 13.49 -2.85
CA LEU A 121 1.26 14.71 -2.07
C LEU A 121 0.26 14.46 -0.93
N ALA A 122 -0.81 13.70 -1.16
CA ALA A 122 -1.69 13.27 -0.08
C ALA A 122 -0.93 12.40 0.94
N ARG A 123 -0.05 11.49 0.50
CA ARG A 123 0.83 10.71 1.39
C ARG A 123 1.77 11.57 2.22
N TYR A 124 2.28 12.66 1.66
CA TYR A 124 3.11 13.61 2.39
C TYR A 124 2.38 14.14 3.63
N TYR A 125 1.15 14.63 3.46
CA TYR A 125 0.32 15.08 4.57
C TYR A 125 -0.04 13.96 5.54
N GLU A 126 -0.24 12.75 5.01
CA GLU A 126 -0.71 11.62 5.80
C GLU A 126 0.33 11.08 6.77
N VAL A 127 1.62 11.00 6.39
CA VAL A 127 2.64 10.31 7.21
C VAL A 127 4.05 10.89 7.14
N ALA A 128 4.34 11.80 6.20
CA ALA A 128 5.71 12.25 6.00
C ALA A 128 6.09 13.39 6.94
N LEU A 129 5.13 14.25 7.29
CA LEU A 129 5.30 15.35 8.21
C LEU A 129 5.64 14.88 9.64
N PRO A 130 6.44 15.66 10.42
CA PRO A 130 6.62 15.41 11.85
C PRO A 130 5.30 15.42 12.63
N ALA A 131 4.39 16.31 12.23
CA ALA A 131 3.01 16.34 12.67
C ALA A 131 2.10 16.05 11.46
N PRO A 132 1.62 14.80 11.29
CA PRO A 132 0.72 14.46 10.19
C PRO A 132 -0.57 15.29 10.17
N ASP A 133 -1.06 15.58 8.97
CA ASP A 133 -2.34 16.24 8.69
C ASP A 133 -3.28 15.27 7.93
N PRO A 134 -3.94 14.34 8.65
CA PRO A 134 -4.83 13.37 8.04
C PRO A 134 -6.06 14.02 7.39
N THR A 135 -6.48 15.20 7.84
CA THR A 135 -7.62 15.94 7.27
C THR A 135 -7.31 16.41 5.85
N THR A 136 -6.15 17.05 5.66
CA THR A 136 -5.70 17.46 4.31
C THR A 136 -5.42 16.24 3.43
N ALA A 137 -4.81 15.18 3.96
CA ALA A 137 -4.59 13.95 3.22
C ALA A 137 -5.92 13.36 2.71
N ARG A 138 -6.91 13.20 3.59
CA ARG A 138 -8.25 12.69 3.27
C ARG A 138 -8.91 13.51 2.17
N ARG A 139 -8.96 14.84 2.32
CA ARG A 139 -9.53 15.74 1.31
C ARG A 139 -8.86 15.59 -0.06
N THR A 140 -7.53 15.48 -0.06
CA THR A 140 -6.74 15.35 -1.29
C THR A 140 -7.00 14.01 -1.99
N TYR A 141 -7.05 12.89 -1.24
CA TYR A 141 -7.42 11.60 -1.80
C TYR A 141 -8.84 11.56 -2.34
N HIS A 142 -9.79 12.16 -1.62
CA HIS A 142 -11.19 12.22 -2.06
C HIS A 142 -11.32 12.97 -3.38
N ALA A 143 -10.72 14.16 -3.49
CA ALA A 143 -10.73 14.95 -4.72
C ALA A 143 -10.08 14.19 -5.90
N LEU A 144 -9.03 13.42 -5.64
CA LEU A 144 -8.39 12.57 -6.65
C LEU A 144 -9.31 11.45 -7.13
N HIS A 145 -10.04 10.80 -6.21
CA HIS A 145 -11.05 9.81 -6.55
C HIS A 145 -12.20 10.41 -7.35
N GLU A 146 -12.78 11.54 -6.91
CA GLU A 146 -13.90 12.20 -7.59
C GLU A 146 -13.56 12.58 -9.04
N LYS A 147 -12.35 13.07 -9.28
CA LYS A 147 -11.90 13.39 -10.63
C LYS A 147 -11.69 12.14 -11.49
N GLN A 148 -11.36 11.00 -10.89
CA GLN A 148 -10.90 9.80 -11.62
C GLN A 148 -11.40 8.47 -11.02
N PRO A 149 -12.73 8.30 -10.86
CA PRO A 149 -13.27 7.21 -10.04
C PRO A 149 -13.03 5.82 -10.62
N LYS A 150 -12.73 5.73 -11.93
CA LYS A 150 -12.52 4.47 -12.65
C LYS A 150 -11.04 4.10 -12.82
N THR A 151 -10.12 4.98 -12.44
CA THR A 151 -8.67 4.71 -12.58
C THR A 151 -8.16 3.95 -11.35
N LEU A 152 -7.05 3.21 -11.52
CA LEU A 152 -6.37 2.58 -10.39
C LEU A 152 -6.00 3.61 -9.30
N ILE A 153 -5.41 4.73 -9.69
CA ILE A 153 -4.97 5.77 -8.74
C ILE A 153 -6.14 6.37 -7.97
N GLY A 154 -7.25 6.69 -8.66
CA GLY A 154 -8.45 7.21 -8.02
C GLY A 154 -9.09 6.20 -7.05
N GLN A 155 -9.07 4.90 -7.36
CA GLN A 155 -9.59 3.88 -6.46
C GLN A 155 -8.64 3.55 -5.30
N LEU A 156 -7.32 3.58 -5.51
CA LEU A 156 -6.36 3.50 -4.42
C LEU A 156 -6.49 4.70 -3.48
N ALA A 157 -6.73 5.90 -4.02
CA ALA A 157 -7.00 7.09 -3.22
C ALA A 157 -8.26 6.88 -2.36
N LEU A 158 -9.33 6.32 -2.92
CA LEU A 158 -10.53 5.97 -2.14
C LEU A 158 -10.22 4.95 -1.03
N ALA A 159 -9.40 3.93 -1.29
CA ALA A 159 -8.97 3.00 -0.24
C ALA A 159 -8.18 3.70 0.88
N ARG A 160 -7.39 4.74 0.56
CA ARG A 160 -6.74 5.59 1.58
C ARG A 160 -7.74 6.42 2.37
N VAL A 161 -8.81 6.92 1.74
CA VAL A 161 -9.91 7.59 2.47
C VAL A 161 -10.53 6.62 3.48
N VAL A 162 -10.85 5.39 3.07
CA VAL A 162 -11.37 4.34 3.97
C VAL A 162 -10.40 4.11 5.13
N LEU A 163 -9.10 3.95 4.88
CA LEU A 163 -8.12 3.78 5.96
C LEU A 163 -8.16 4.95 6.96
N LEU A 164 -8.19 6.20 6.47
CA LEU A 164 -8.20 7.38 7.33
C LEU A 164 -9.49 7.47 8.15
N ASP A 165 -10.63 7.14 7.55
CA ASP A 165 -11.93 7.15 8.22
C ASP A 165 -12.02 6.05 9.29
N LEU A 166 -11.45 4.87 9.06
CA LEU A 166 -11.33 3.82 10.07
C LEU A 166 -10.33 4.17 11.19
N ALA A 167 -9.32 5.00 10.86
CA ALA A 167 -8.26 5.40 11.78
C ALA A 167 -8.63 6.61 12.66
N ALA A 168 -9.44 7.54 12.16
CA ALA A 168 -9.71 8.84 12.76
C ALA A 168 -10.47 8.81 14.10
N PRO A 169 -11.54 7.99 14.29
CA PRO A 169 -12.31 8.06 15.52
C PRO A 169 -11.49 7.64 16.75
N PRO A 170 -11.53 8.41 17.86
CA PRO A 170 -10.74 8.09 19.05
C PRO A 170 -11.35 6.90 19.82
N SER A 171 -12.68 6.73 19.77
CA SER A 171 -13.40 5.68 20.49
C SER A 171 -13.57 4.42 19.65
N ARG A 172 -13.72 3.28 20.34
CA ARG A 172 -14.06 2.00 19.70
C ARG A 172 -15.38 2.10 18.93
N GLU A 173 -16.41 2.69 19.54
CA GLU A 173 -17.73 2.87 18.92
C GLU A 173 -17.65 3.68 17.63
N GLY A 174 -16.92 4.80 17.64
CA GLY A 174 -16.72 5.61 16.44
C GLY A 174 -16.05 4.83 15.30
N ARG A 175 -15.10 3.93 15.62
CA ARG A 175 -14.47 3.06 14.63
C ARG A 175 -15.39 1.98 14.10
N LEU A 176 -16.26 1.42 14.94
CA LEU A 176 -17.29 0.48 14.49
C LEU A 176 -18.31 1.16 13.58
N ASN A 177 -18.70 2.41 13.89
CA ASN A 177 -19.57 3.21 13.03
C ASN A 177 -18.90 3.53 11.69
N ALA A 178 -17.61 3.89 11.70
CA ALA A 178 -16.84 4.10 10.47
C ALA A 178 -16.74 2.81 9.65
N TYR A 179 -16.49 1.67 10.30
CA TYR A 179 -16.48 0.36 9.66
C TYR A 179 -17.82 0.07 8.96
N ALA A 180 -18.93 0.18 9.69
CA ALA A 180 -20.26 -0.06 9.13
C ALA A 180 -20.58 0.90 7.97
N GLY A 181 -20.14 2.16 8.04
CA GLY A 181 -20.33 3.14 6.97
C GLY A 181 -19.56 2.85 5.67
N HIS A 182 -18.50 2.05 5.75
CA HIS A 182 -17.71 1.61 4.60
C HIS A 182 -17.97 0.16 4.19
N ASP A 183 -18.71 -0.61 4.99
CA ASP A 183 -19.12 -1.95 4.60
C ASP A 183 -20.07 -1.88 3.38
N GLY A 184 -19.88 -2.79 2.42
CA GLY A 184 -20.62 -2.80 1.15
C GLY A 184 -20.17 -1.77 0.09
N TRP A 185 -18.98 -1.19 0.21
CA TRP A 185 -18.43 -0.30 -0.82
C TRP A 185 -17.78 -1.06 -2.01
N ASP A 186 -17.97 -2.37 -2.11
CA ASP A 186 -17.41 -3.26 -3.15
C ASP A 186 -17.50 -2.68 -4.57
N ASP A 187 -18.66 -2.13 -4.93
CA ASP A 187 -18.96 -1.61 -6.27
C ASP A 187 -18.17 -0.33 -6.62
N ARG A 188 -17.59 0.34 -5.62
CA ARG A 188 -16.74 1.53 -5.83
C ARG A 188 -15.32 1.15 -6.26
N PHE A 189 -14.94 -0.12 -6.10
CA PHE A 189 -13.61 -0.63 -6.44
C PHE A 189 -13.71 -1.63 -7.59
N THR A 190 -13.58 -1.16 -8.83
CA THR A 190 -13.62 -2.03 -10.02
C THR A 190 -12.25 -2.59 -10.39
N HIS A 191 -11.16 -1.90 -10.04
CA HIS A 191 -9.80 -2.34 -10.31
C HIS A 191 -9.37 -3.41 -9.29
N PRO A 192 -8.86 -4.58 -9.73
CA PRO A 192 -8.52 -5.70 -8.82
C PRO A 192 -7.60 -5.32 -7.67
N LEU A 193 -6.53 -4.56 -7.94
CA LEU A 193 -5.59 -4.11 -6.90
C LEU A 193 -6.23 -3.19 -5.85
N ALA A 194 -7.08 -2.24 -6.26
CA ALA A 194 -7.73 -1.34 -5.31
C ALA A 194 -8.82 -2.06 -4.51
N ARG A 195 -9.55 -2.97 -5.16
CA ARG A 195 -10.52 -3.86 -4.51
C ARG A 195 -9.85 -4.71 -3.43
N ARG A 196 -8.72 -5.33 -3.74
CA ARG A 196 -7.90 -6.08 -2.76
C ARG A 196 -7.57 -5.21 -1.55
N ASP A 197 -7.02 -4.02 -1.78
CA ASP A 197 -6.56 -3.15 -0.70
C ASP A 197 -7.73 -2.68 0.18
N TYR A 198 -8.89 -2.38 -0.42
CA TYR A 198 -10.12 -2.10 0.32
C TYR A 198 -10.53 -3.28 1.22
N HIS A 199 -10.69 -4.48 0.65
CA HIS A 199 -11.09 -5.64 1.44
C HIS A 199 -10.05 -6.01 2.50
N LEU A 200 -8.76 -5.82 2.22
CA LEU A 200 -7.70 -6.01 3.21
C LEU A 200 -7.86 -5.05 4.40
N LEU A 201 -8.10 -3.76 4.14
CA LEU A 201 -8.32 -2.76 5.19
C LEU A 201 -9.54 -3.07 6.05
N MET A 202 -10.64 -3.48 5.40
CA MET A 202 -11.86 -3.88 6.10
C MET A 202 -11.62 -5.14 6.93
N ALA A 203 -11.02 -6.19 6.37
CA ALA A 203 -10.72 -7.42 7.09
C ALA A 203 -9.84 -7.17 8.33
N LEU A 204 -8.73 -6.42 8.18
CA LEU A 204 -7.83 -6.14 9.30
C LEU A 204 -8.50 -5.32 10.40
N THR A 205 -9.31 -4.32 10.01
CA THR A 205 -10.08 -3.51 10.96
C THR A 205 -11.12 -4.35 11.69
N GLY A 206 -11.85 -5.18 10.96
CA GLY A 206 -12.89 -6.02 11.53
C GLY A 206 -12.34 -7.07 12.50
N LEU A 207 -11.20 -7.70 12.15
CA LEU A 207 -10.47 -8.57 13.07
C LEU A 207 -10.02 -7.83 14.34
N ARG A 208 -9.48 -6.61 14.21
CA ARG A 208 -8.98 -5.82 15.33
C ARG A 208 -10.09 -5.43 16.32
N TYR A 209 -11.26 -5.04 15.80
CA TYR A 209 -12.35 -4.52 16.63
C TYR A 209 -13.46 -5.53 16.92
N LYS A 210 -13.32 -6.76 16.41
CA LYS A 210 -14.29 -7.86 16.52
C LYS A 210 -15.67 -7.41 16.02
N THR A 211 -15.72 -6.96 14.77
CA THR A 211 -16.98 -6.61 14.07
C THR A 211 -17.77 -7.87 13.75
N ASP A 212 -18.88 -7.72 13.02
CA ASP A 212 -19.66 -8.86 12.54
C ASP A 212 -18.76 -9.90 11.82
N PRO A 213 -18.69 -11.15 12.33
CA PRO A 213 -17.79 -12.15 11.75
C PRO A 213 -18.14 -12.52 10.30
N HIS A 214 -19.40 -12.41 9.87
CA HIS A 214 -19.79 -12.69 8.49
C HIS A 214 -19.19 -11.67 7.52
N SER A 215 -19.29 -10.37 7.84
CA SER A 215 -18.64 -9.30 7.08
C SER A 215 -17.11 -9.46 7.05
N VAL A 216 -16.47 -9.80 8.18
CA VAL A 216 -15.03 -10.07 8.24
C VAL A 216 -14.62 -11.22 7.31
N ILE A 217 -15.35 -12.34 7.35
CA ILE A 217 -15.11 -13.49 6.48
C ILE A 217 -15.20 -13.09 5.00
N HIS A 218 -16.25 -12.36 4.60
CA HIS A 218 -16.41 -11.85 3.24
C HIS A 218 -15.21 -11.03 2.79
N HIS A 219 -14.78 -10.06 3.62
CA HIS A 219 -13.61 -9.24 3.27
C HIS A 219 -12.31 -10.06 3.19
N ILE A 220 -12.11 -11.08 4.04
CA ILE A 220 -10.93 -11.96 3.96
C ILE A 220 -10.92 -12.76 2.66
N GLU A 221 -12.04 -13.38 2.28
CA GLU A 221 -12.16 -14.14 1.03
C GLU A 221 -11.81 -13.27 -0.17
N ARG A 222 -12.38 -12.06 -0.22
CA ARG A 222 -12.18 -11.11 -1.31
C ARG A 222 -10.74 -10.57 -1.37
N ALA A 223 -10.12 -10.29 -0.22
CA ALA A 223 -8.73 -9.84 -0.17
C ALA A 223 -7.76 -10.95 -0.63
N CYS A 224 -8.03 -12.20 -0.25
CA CYS A 224 -7.20 -13.35 -0.61
C CYS A 224 -7.34 -13.75 -2.09
N ALA A 225 -8.50 -13.53 -2.73
CA ALA A 225 -8.77 -13.95 -4.10
C ALA A 225 -7.82 -13.35 -5.16
N THR A 226 -7.25 -12.17 -4.90
CA THR A 226 -6.31 -11.50 -5.82
C THR A 226 -4.84 -11.80 -5.54
N GLY A 227 -4.55 -12.63 -4.53
CA GLY A 227 -3.22 -12.83 -3.99
C GLY A 227 -2.75 -11.66 -3.11
N LEU A 228 -2.17 -11.99 -1.95
CA LEU A 228 -1.61 -11.01 -1.02
C LEU A 228 -0.09 -10.91 -1.21
N LEU A 229 0.43 -9.69 -1.17
CA LEU A 229 1.85 -9.43 -1.43
C LEU A 229 2.75 -9.69 -0.21
N ARG A 230 2.18 -9.84 1.00
CA ARG A 230 2.95 -10.00 2.24
C ARG A 230 2.52 -11.24 2.99
N SER A 231 3.44 -12.21 3.09
CA SER A 231 3.23 -13.49 3.77
C SER A 231 2.71 -13.32 5.20
N ARG A 232 3.29 -12.39 5.98
CA ARG A 232 2.85 -12.14 7.36
C ARG A 232 1.39 -11.66 7.44
N THR A 233 1.00 -10.71 6.60
CA THR A 233 -0.38 -10.20 6.59
C THR A 233 -1.36 -11.29 6.15
N GLN A 234 -0.98 -12.07 5.15
CA GLN A 234 -1.75 -13.24 4.71
C GLN A 234 -1.93 -14.27 5.83
N ALA A 235 -0.86 -14.60 6.56
CA ALA A 235 -0.92 -15.46 7.73
C ALA A 235 -1.89 -14.95 8.80
N ASP A 236 -1.81 -13.66 9.14
CA ASP A 236 -2.67 -13.04 10.14
C ASP A 236 -4.14 -13.06 9.71
N LEU A 237 -4.43 -12.82 8.42
CA LEU A 237 -5.77 -12.93 7.87
C LEU A 237 -6.31 -14.35 7.87
N LEU A 238 -5.51 -15.35 7.48
CA LEU A 238 -5.94 -16.75 7.46
C LEU A 238 -6.29 -17.25 8.87
N LEU A 239 -5.45 -16.96 9.86
CA LEU A 239 -5.70 -17.36 11.25
C LEU A 239 -6.85 -16.59 11.91
N GLY A 240 -6.91 -15.28 11.68
CA GLY A 240 -8.02 -14.45 12.15
C GLY A 240 -9.33 -14.89 11.53
N GLY A 241 -9.34 -15.13 10.22
CA GLY A 241 -10.48 -15.65 9.48
C GLY A 241 -10.91 -17.01 10.00
N ALA A 242 -9.99 -17.94 10.22
CA ALA A 242 -10.33 -19.27 10.72
C ALA A 242 -11.01 -19.21 12.09
N THR A 243 -10.59 -18.24 12.91
CA THR A 243 -11.22 -17.97 14.21
C THR A 243 -12.64 -17.45 14.04
N MET A 244 -12.86 -16.48 13.15
CA MET A 244 -14.19 -15.94 12.84
C MET A 244 -15.11 -17.01 12.23
N ALA A 245 -14.60 -17.83 11.32
CA ALA A 245 -15.34 -18.93 10.69
C ALA A 245 -15.81 -19.96 11.72
N ALA A 246 -14.94 -20.34 12.67
CA ALA A 246 -15.32 -21.23 13.76
C ALA A 246 -16.44 -20.62 14.63
N GLN A 247 -16.36 -19.33 14.96
CA GLN A 247 -17.35 -18.63 15.78
C GLN A 247 -18.75 -18.61 15.16
N VAL A 248 -18.86 -18.55 13.82
CA VAL A 248 -20.16 -18.57 13.11
C VAL A 248 -20.58 -19.97 12.65
N GLY A 249 -20.02 -21.02 13.25
CA GLY A 249 -20.41 -22.39 12.94
C GLY A 249 -20.01 -22.86 11.53
N LYS A 250 -18.91 -22.33 10.98
CA LYS A 250 -18.29 -22.79 9.72
C LYS A 250 -16.97 -23.54 9.98
N PRO A 251 -16.99 -24.72 10.61
CA PRO A 251 -15.78 -25.44 11.02
C PRO A 251 -14.92 -25.92 9.83
N GLU A 252 -15.54 -26.29 8.72
CA GLU A 252 -14.82 -26.70 7.51
C GLU A 252 -14.00 -25.55 6.92
N LEU A 253 -14.60 -24.37 6.78
CA LEU A 253 -13.88 -23.16 6.32
C LEU A 253 -12.74 -22.79 7.28
N ALA A 254 -12.96 -22.93 8.60
CA ALA A 254 -11.93 -22.72 9.60
C ALA A 254 -10.77 -23.72 9.47
N ARG A 255 -11.06 -24.99 9.16
CA ARG A 255 -10.06 -26.03 8.88
C ARG A 255 -9.27 -25.70 7.63
N ASP A 256 -9.94 -25.35 6.53
CA ASP A 256 -9.30 -25.02 5.24
C ASP A 256 -8.33 -23.85 5.37
N TRP A 257 -8.73 -22.77 6.04
CA TRP A 257 -7.86 -21.61 6.23
C TRP A 257 -6.67 -21.88 7.14
N ARG A 258 -6.83 -22.74 8.17
CA ARG A 258 -5.70 -23.19 8.99
C ARG A 258 -4.72 -24.06 8.19
N GLN A 259 -5.23 -24.96 7.35
CA GLN A 259 -4.41 -25.79 6.48
C GLN A 259 -3.62 -24.92 5.50
N ARG A 260 -4.29 -24.00 4.81
CA ARG A 260 -3.64 -23.01 3.93
C ARG A 260 -2.58 -22.20 4.66
N PHE A 261 -2.82 -21.80 5.90
CA PHE A 261 -1.80 -21.10 6.68
C PHE A 261 -0.52 -21.94 6.85
N ILE A 262 -0.65 -23.24 7.18
CA ILE A 262 0.50 -24.15 7.31
C ILE A 262 1.25 -24.29 5.97
N ASP A 263 0.51 -24.48 4.88
CA ASP A 263 1.08 -24.73 3.55
C ASP A 263 1.77 -23.49 2.98
N GLU A 264 1.13 -22.32 3.13
CA GLU A 264 1.60 -21.05 2.56
C GLU A 264 2.66 -20.36 3.45
N ASN A 265 2.80 -20.75 4.73
CA ASN A 265 3.72 -20.12 5.68
C ASN A 265 4.62 -21.15 6.41
N PRO A 266 5.44 -21.94 5.69
CA PRO A 266 6.19 -23.06 6.26
C PRO A 266 7.25 -22.67 7.30
N ARG A 267 7.65 -21.38 7.33
CA ARG A 267 8.62 -20.82 8.29
C ARG A 267 7.97 -20.11 9.49
N ASP A 268 6.64 -19.99 9.52
CA ASP A 268 5.96 -19.34 10.64
C ASP A 268 5.86 -20.30 11.84
N PRO A 269 6.39 -19.93 13.02
CA PRO A 269 6.40 -20.81 14.19
C PRO A 269 5.00 -21.18 14.69
N ARG A 270 3.97 -20.37 14.39
CA ARG A 270 2.58 -20.64 14.80
C ARG A 270 2.02 -21.90 14.15
N LYS A 271 2.63 -22.41 13.06
CA LYS A 271 2.19 -23.64 12.38
C LYS A 271 2.14 -24.86 13.30
N ILE A 272 3.00 -24.92 14.31
CA ILE A 272 3.02 -26.03 15.28
C ILE A 272 1.71 -26.05 16.08
N LEU A 273 1.32 -24.90 16.64
CA LEU A 273 0.07 -24.79 17.38
C LEU A 273 -1.14 -25.04 16.48
N VAL A 274 -1.13 -24.49 15.27
CA VAL A 274 -2.22 -24.69 14.30
C VAL A 274 -2.34 -26.16 13.90
N GLY A 275 -1.23 -26.88 13.75
CA GLY A 275 -1.23 -28.33 13.52
C GLY A 275 -1.89 -29.10 14.67
N LYS A 276 -1.61 -28.73 15.92
CA LYS A 276 -2.27 -29.34 17.10
C LYS A 276 -3.77 -29.05 17.17
N ILE A 277 -4.19 -27.86 16.74
CA ILE A 277 -5.62 -27.54 16.63
C ILE A 277 -6.29 -28.41 15.57
N LEU A 278 -5.63 -28.63 14.43
CA LEU A 278 -6.14 -29.47 13.35
C LEU A 278 -6.20 -30.96 13.74
N SER A 279 -5.26 -31.46 14.55
CA SER A 279 -5.27 -32.85 15.04
C SER A 279 -6.24 -33.09 16.19
N GLY A 280 -6.83 -32.04 16.77
CA GLY A 280 -7.72 -32.14 17.94
C GLY A 280 -6.98 -32.26 19.27
N GLU A 281 -5.65 -32.15 19.30
CA GLU A 281 -4.85 -32.11 20.53
C GLU A 281 -5.14 -30.84 21.36
N VAL A 282 -5.53 -29.75 20.71
CA VAL A 282 -5.86 -28.47 21.34
C VAL A 282 -7.21 -27.98 20.84
N SER A 283 -8.15 -27.76 21.76
CA SER A 283 -9.40 -27.03 21.48
C SER A 283 -9.20 -25.52 21.68
N LEU A 284 -9.80 -24.71 20.81
CA LEU A 284 -9.90 -23.26 20.95
C LEU A 284 -11.27 -22.84 21.48
#